data_AF-A0A948BK67-F1
#
_entry.id   AF-A0A948BK67-F1
#
_cell.length_a   1.000
_cell.length_b   1.000
_cell.length_c   1.000
_cell.angle_alpha   90.00
_cell.angle_beta   90.00
_cell.angle_gamma   90.00
#
_symmetry.space_group_name_H-M   'P 1'
#
loop_
_entity.id
_entity.type
_entity.pdbx_description
1 polymer ?
#
loop_
_entity_poly.entity_id
_entity_poly.type
_entity_poly.pdbx_seq_one_letter_code
_entity_poly.pdbx_strand_id
1 'polypeptide(L)'
;MIAENPGLGVGPEWIDKSIKQIMNIDFAQYCSCSNPEFAYELKALFIIAAKDGGKRSFLITENIPMFFSLVLCCYGIEWSNELKNLRRKANSFIRKKKKNTPFWQNYPLFSDTDEISPFSIDSRIAARIADLTPMARLHLLSFAEKGVASLMKGASHKMRSLGLNPLETAPVILASDLCELIADFEVVKDIYSKNDLITLLEEKGIDFKKSWKKGQLLEAIASRDPAFVDQVSDREKIVRIKPEYQHEFYSMVAHAKTMQKNIELLCFA
;
A
#
# COMPACT_ATOMS: atom_id res chain seq x y z
N MET A 1 -2.91 31.41 -6.40
CA MET A 1 -3.55 30.17 -6.91
C MET A 1 -3.64 29.13 -5.78
N ILE A 2 -4.58 29.32 -4.85
CA ILE A 2 -4.86 28.39 -3.72
C ILE A 2 -6.36 28.04 -3.78
N ALA A 3 -6.83 27.57 -4.95
CA ALA A 3 -8.26 27.31 -5.18
C ALA A 3 -8.53 25.90 -5.75
N GLU A 4 -7.50 25.08 -5.98
CA GLU A 4 -7.67 23.71 -6.46
C GLU A 4 -7.49 22.65 -5.35
N ASN A 5 -7.22 23.06 -4.10
CA ASN A 5 -7.19 22.16 -2.95
C ASN A 5 -7.94 22.82 -1.77
N PRO A 6 -9.26 22.62 -1.64
CA PRO A 6 -10.06 23.28 -0.62
C PRO A 6 -9.92 22.51 0.69
N GLY A 7 -8.77 22.65 1.33
CA GLY A 7 -8.49 21.98 2.61
C GLY A 7 -9.40 22.42 3.76
N LEU A 8 -10.24 23.45 3.60
CA LEU A 8 -11.09 23.97 4.66
C LEU A 8 -12.38 24.57 4.05
N GLY A 9 -13.54 23.96 4.34
CA GLY A 9 -14.84 24.64 4.24
C GLY A 9 -15.84 24.16 3.20
N VAL A 10 -15.97 22.86 2.92
CA VAL A 10 -17.04 22.35 2.03
C VAL A 10 -17.87 21.30 2.78
N GLY A 11 -19.18 21.53 2.92
CA GLY A 11 -20.13 20.63 3.59
C GLY A 11 -20.31 19.28 2.86
N PRO A 12 -20.99 18.27 3.44
CA PRO A 12 -21.04 16.89 2.93
C PRO A 12 -21.49 16.72 1.46
N GLU A 13 -22.11 17.73 0.85
CA GLU A 13 -22.54 17.72 -0.55
C GLU A 13 -21.41 17.49 -1.57
N TRP A 14 -20.17 17.89 -1.26
CA TRP A 14 -19.05 17.68 -2.20
C TRP A 14 -18.65 16.21 -2.28
N ILE A 15 -18.71 15.47 -1.17
CA ILE A 15 -18.36 14.05 -1.16
C ILE A 15 -19.47 13.26 -1.86
N ASP A 16 -20.74 13.64 -1.69
CA ASP A 16 -21.86 13.05 -2.42
C ASP A 16 -21.72 13.23 -3.93
N LYS A 17 -21.28 14.42 -4.38
CA LYS A 17 -21.01 14.68 -5.80
C LYS A 17 -19.85 13.83 -6.32
N SER A 18 -18.75 13.71 -5.56
CA SER A 18 -17.61 12.87 -5.92
C SER A 18 -17.99 11.40 -6.00
N ILE A 19 -18.75 10.89 -5.02
CA ILE A 19 -19.29 9.52 -4.99
C ILE A 19 -20.15 9.28 -6.23
N LYS A 20 -21.13 10.16 -6.51
CA LYS A 20 -21.99 10.04 -7.70
C LYS A 20 -21.16 10.02 -8.99
N GLN A 21 -20.15 10.88 -9.10
CA GLN A 21 -19.26 10.89 -10.26
C GLN A 21 -18.50 9.57 -10.43
N ILE A 22 -18.00 8.98 -9.34
CA ILE A 22 -17.28 7.69 -9.38
C ILE A 22 -18.25 6.54 -9.70
N MET A 23 -19.43 6.54 -9.10
CA MET A 23 -20.44 5.50 -9.34
C MET A 23 -20.91 5.47 -10.79
N ASN A 24 -20.92 6.64 -11.46
CA ASN A 24 -21.27 6.79 -12.87
C ASN A 24 -20.13 6.43 -13.85
N ILE A 25 -18.91 6.16 -13.36
CA ILE A 25 -17.84 5.67 -14.24
C ILE A 25 -18.16 4.21 -14.61
N ASP A 26 -18.23 3.96 -15.92
CA ASP A 26 -18.28 2.61 -16.45
C ASP A 26 -16.88 2.02 -16.52
N PHE A 27 -16.39 1.48 -15.39
CA PHE A 27 -15.09 0.83 -15.34
C PHE A 27 -14.98 -0.41 -16.24
N ALA A 28 -16.12 -1.06 -16.58
CA ALA A 28 -16.13 -2.21 -17.46
C ALA A 28 -15.71 -1.86 -18.89
N GLN A 29 -15.87 -0.59 -19.30
CA GLN A 29 -15.32 -0.09 -20.56
C GLN A 29 -13.79 -0.19 -20.60
N TYR A 30 -13.10 -0.08 -19.46
CA TYR A 30 -11.65 0.06 -19.41
C TYR A 30 -10.94 -1.23 -18.99
N CYS A 31 -11.54 -2.00 -18.10
CA CYS A 31 -10.97 -3.23 -17.55
C CYS A 31 -12.05 -4.25 -17.20
N SER A 32 -11.73 -5.52 -17.28
CA SER A 32 -12.62 -6.62 -16.90
C SER A 32 -11.88 -7.68 -16.07
N CYS A 33 -12.64 -8.44 -15.30
CA CYS A 33 -12.16 -9.57 -14.52
C CYS A 33 -13.29 -10.59 -14.40
N SER A 34 -12.96 -11.86 -14.29
CA SER A 34 -13.94 -12.92 -14.00
C SER A 34 -14.55 -12.81 -12.60
N ASN A 35 -13.85 -12.16 -11.66
CA ASN A 35 -14.37 -11.94 -10.31
C ASN A 35 -15.37 -10.76 -10.30
N PRO A 36 -16.64 -10.98 -9.92
CA PRO A 36 -17.67 -9.94 -9.90
C PRO A 36 -17.43 -8.84 -8.84
N GLU A 37 -16.66 -9.12 -7.78
CA GLU A 37 -16.36 -8.16 -6.72
C GLU A 37 -15.38 -7.08 -7.16
N PHE A 38 -14.54 -7.37 -8.16
CA PHE A 38 -13.51 -6.48 -8.68
C PHE A 38 -14.03 -5.06 -8.98
N ALA A 39 -15.16 -4.96 -9.68
CA ALA A 39 -15.72 -3.67 -10.08
C ALA A 39 -16.21 -2.85 -8.87
N TYR A 40 -16.77 -3.52 -7.86
CA TYR A 40 -17.22 -2.87 -6.62
C TYR A 40 -16.02 -2.40 -5.79
N GLU A 41 -14.98 -3.21 -5.68
CA GLU A 41 -13.76 -2.84 -4.97
C GLU A 41 -13.04 -1.68 -5.63
N LEU A 42 -12.90 -1.68 -6.96
CA LEU A 42 -12.30 -0.58 -7.70
C LEU A 42 -13.06 0.73 -7.43
N LYS A 43 -14.40 0.71 -7.46
CA LYS A 43 -15.23 1.87 -7.12
C LYS A 43 -15.02 2.31 -5.67
N ALA A 44 -15.02 1.37 -4.72
CA ALA A 44 -14.83 1.66 -3.30
C ALA A 44 -13.46 2.32 -3.03
N LEU A 45 -12.39 1.81 -3.66
CA LEU A 45 -11.05 2.38 -3.57
C LEU A 45 -11.03 3.83 -4.04
N PHE A 46 -11.62 4.13 -5.20
CA PHE A 46 -11.72 5.51 -5.71
C PHE A 46 -12.55 6.43 -4.79
N ILE A 47 -13.62 5.91 -4.18
CA ILE A 47 -14.44 6.68 -3.24
C ILE A 47 -13.63 7.04 -1.99
N ILE A 48 -12.93 6.06 -1.40
CA ILE A 48 -12.09 6.28 -0.22
C ILE A 48 -10.97 7.29 -0.54
N ALA A 49 -10.32 7.15 -1.70
CA ALA A 49 -9.27 8.08 -2.10
C ALA A 49 -9.78 9.51 -2.36
N ALA A 50 -11.07 9.68 -2.67
CA ALA A 50 -11.68 10.99 -2.87
C ALA A 50 -12.07 11.71 -1.56
N LYS A 51 -11.96 11.06 -0.38
CA LYS A 51 -12.41 11.60 0.91
C LYS A 51 -11.71 12.90 1.35
N ASP A 52 -10.52 13.18 0.81
CA ASP A 52 -9.75 14.39 1.12
C ASP A 52 -10.03 15.51 0.08
N GLY A 53 -10.95 15.27 -0.86
CA GLY A 53 -11.35 16.20 -1.91
C GLY A 53 -10.41 16.25 -3.11
N GLY A 54 -10.58 17.27 -3.94
CA GLY A 54 -9.77 17.46 -5.16
C GLY A 54 -10.21 16.65 -6.37
N LYS A 55 -9.52 16.83 -7.49
CA LYS A 55 -9.80 16.09 -8.74
C LYS A 55 -9.05 14.76 -8.73
N ARG A 56 -9.70 13.67 -9.18
CA ARG A 56 -9.12 12.32 -9.28
C ARG A 56 -7.75 12.27 -9.96
N SER A 57 -7.51 13.12 -10.96
CA SER A 57 -6.21 13.23 -11.64
C SER A 57 -5.02 13.52 -10.70
N PHE A 58 -5.27 14.11 -9.53
CA PHE A 58 -4.23 14.40 -8.54
C PHE A 58 -3.94 13.24 -7.58
N LEU A 59 -4.73 12.17 -7.59
CA LEU A 59 -4.41 10.95 -6.81
C LEU A 59 -3.03 10.38 -7.18
N ILE A 60 -2.61 10.60 -8.43
CA ILE A 60 -1.28 10.24 -8.97
C ILE A 60 -0.15 10.92 -8.19
N THR A 61 -0.34 12.17 -7.72
CA THR A 61 0.72 12.92 -7.03
C THR A 61 1.08 12.33 -5.67
N GLU A 62 0.23 11.45 -5.16
CA GLU A 62 0.34 10.86 -3.83
C GLU A 62 0.61 9.35 -3.86
N ASN A 63 0.93 8.81 -5.05
CA ASN A 63 1.19 7.39 -5.27
C ASN A 63 -0.01 6.46 -4.92
N ILE A 64 -1.24 6.99 -4.89
CA ILE A 64 -2.47 6.21 -4.65
C ILE A 64 -2.64 5.07 -5.66
N PRO A 65 -2.35 5.25 -6.97
CA PRO A 65 -2.47 4.17 -7.95
C PRO A 65 -1.64 2.92 -7.64
N MET A 66 -0.48 3.08 -6.99
CA MET A 66 0.32 1.93 -6.55
C MET A 66 -0.40 1.13 -5.46
N PHE A 67 -1.03 1.80 -4.49
CA PHE A 67 -1.80 1.10 -3.46
C PHE A 67 -3.00 0.36 -4.04
N PHE A 68 -3.71 0.96 -4.99
CA PHE A 68 -4.79 0.28 -5.69
C PHE A 68 -4.27 -0.94 -6.46
N SER A 69 -3.11 -0.82 -7.11
CA SER A 69 -2.50 -1.93 -7.83
C SER A 69 -2.13 -3.07 -6.90
N LEU A 70 -1.60 -2.79 -5.70
CA LEU A 70 -1.33 -3.81 -4.68
C LEU A 70 -2.61 -4.51 -4.21
N VAL A 71 -3.71 -3.77 -4.02
CA VAL A 71 -5.00 -4.36 -3.64
C VAL A 71 -5.55 -5.28 -4.73
N LEU A 72 -5.41 -4.86 -5.99
CA LEU A 72 -6.10 -5.46 -7.12
C LEU A 72 -5.24 -6.47 -7.90
N CYS A 73 -3.94 -6.60 -7.63
CA CYS A 73 -3.05 -7.50 -8.39
C CYS A 73 -3.31 -9.00 -8.17
N CYS A 74 -4.13 -9.35 -7.17
CA CYS A 74 -4.65 -10.71 -7.01
C CYS A 74 -5.71 -11.06 -8.06
N TYR A 75 -6.32 -10.06 -8.70
CA TYR A 75 -7.26 -10.26 -9.78
C TYR A 75 -6.52 -10.35 -11.12
N GLY A 76 -6.86 -11.35 -11.93
CA GLY A 76 -6.46 -11.41 -13.33
C GLY A 76 -7.22 -10.34 -14.12
N ILE A 77 -6.75 -9.09 -14.08
CA ILE A 77 -7.40 -7.97 -14.77
C ILE A 77 -7.01 -7.98 -16.25
N GLU A 78 -8.02 -8.02 -17.11
CA GLU A 78 -7.87 -7.78 -18.53
C GLU A 78 -8.13 -6.31 -18.84
N TRP A 79 -7.20 -5.67 -19.55
CA TRP A 79 -7.27 -4.26 -19.90
C TRP A 79 -7.76 -4.09 -21.33
N SER A 80 -8.70 -3.17 -21.54
CA SER A 80 -9.27 -2.91 -22.87
C SER A 80 -8.44 -1.90 -23.66
N ASN A 81 -8.71 -1.84 -24.97
CA ASN A 81 -8.16 -0.82 -25.85
C ASN A 81 -8.66 0.61 -25.54
N GLU A 82 -9.73 0.78 -24.75
CA GLU A 82 -10.27 2.10 -24.40
C GLU A 82 -9.33 2.90 -23.48
N LEU A 83 -8.35 2.24 -22.86
CA LEU A 83 -7.25 2.93 -22.17
C LEU A 83 -6.48 3.89 -23.09
N LYS A 84 -6.45 3.64 -24.42
CA LYS A 84 -5.85 4.56 -25.41
C LYS A 84 -6.54 5.93 -25.39
N ASN A 85 -7.85 5.97 -25.16
CA ASN A 85 -8.59 7.23 -25.04
C ASN A 85 -8.27 7.95 -23.73
N LEU A 86 -8.17 7.22 -22.61
CA LEU A 86 -7.72 7.79 -21.34
C LEU A 86 -6.30 8.32 -21.41
N ARG A 87 -5.39 7.62 -22.09
CA ARG A 87 -4.01 8.07 -22.35
C ARG A 87 -3.96 9.43 -23.02
N ARG A 88 -4.78 9.65 -24.06
CA ARG A 88 -4.89 10.95 -24.74
C ARG A 88 -5.40 12.04 -23.80
N LYS A 89 -6.45 11.75 -23.00
CA LYS A 89 -6.99 12.67 -21.98
C LYS A 89 -5.93 13.03 -20.93
N ALA A 90 -5.26 12.04 -20.38
CA ALA A 90 -4.19 12.17 -19.39
C ALA A 90 -3.04 13.03 -19.92
N ASN A 91 -2.51 12.70 -21.10
CA ASN A 91 -1.42 13.46 -21.70
C ASN A 91 -1.81 14.90 -22.04
N SER A 92 -3.06 15.15 -22.45
CA SER A 92 -3.59 16.51 -22.65
C SER A 92 -3.63 17.29 -21.33
N PHE A 93 -4.10 16.66 -20.25
CA PHE A 93 -4.10 17.24 -18.91
C PHE A 93 -2.68 17.56 -18.42
N ILE A 94 -1.75 16.61 -18.52
CA ILE A 94 -0.35 16.76 -18.08
C ILE A 94 0.31 17.94 -18.81
N ARG A 95 0.16 18.02 -20.15
CA ARG A 95 0.70 19.14 -20.94
C ARG A 95 0.17 20.49 -20.49
N LYS A 96 -1.12 20.58 -20.13
CA LYS A 96 -1.71 21.81 -19.60
C LYS A 96 -1.13 22.16 -18.22
N LYS A 97 -0.97 21.17 -17.33
CA LYS A 97 -0.48 21.38 -15.96
C LYS A 97 1.02 21.60 -15.84
N LYS A 98 1.83 21.11 -16.80
CA LYS A 98 3.29 21.39 -16.88
C LYS A 98 3.62 22.87 -16.77
N LYS A 99 2.75 23.77 -17.22
CA LYS A 99 2.98 25.22 -17.16
C LYS A 99 2.88 25.80 -15.75
N ASN A 100 2.02 25.23 -14.90
CA ASN A 100 1.52 25.92 -13.71
C ASN A 100 1.67 25.11 -12.40
N THR A 101 2.19 23.88 -12.45
CA THR A 101 2.23 23.00 -11.27
C THR A 101 3.53 22.20 -11.21
N PRO A 102 4.37 22.37 -10.15
CA PRO A 102 5.71 21.79 -10.08
C PRO A 102 5.78 20.27 -10.28
N PHE A 103 4.87 19.50 -9.67
CA PHE A 103 4.83 18.04 -9.83
C PHE A 103 4.73 17.63 -11.31
N TRP A 104 3.83 18.27 -12.05
CA TRP A 104 3.53 17.91 -13.43
C TRP A 104 4.62 18.33 -14.43
N GLN A 105 5.50 19.27 -14.08
CA GLN A 105 6.60 19.72 -14.94
C GLN A 105 7.48 18.53 -15.36
N ASN A 106 7.84 17.70 -14.38
CA ASN A 106 8.74 16.56 -14.57
C ASN A 106 8.01 15.23 -14.75
N TYR A 107 6.69 15.20 -14.54
CA TYR A 107 5.92 13.97 -14.73
C TYR A 107 5.96 13.54 -16.22
N PRO A 108 6.28 12.26 -16.51
CA PRO A 108 6.38 11.75 -17.87
C PRO A 108 5.00 11.70 -18.54
N LEU A 109 5.00 11.71 -19.86
CA LEU A 109 3.79 11.40 -20.63
C LEU A 109 3.67 9.87 -20.73
N PHE A 110 2.43 9.38 -20.74
CA PHE A 110 2.14 7.97 -20.98
C PHE A 110 2.45 7.60 -22.43
N SER A 111 3.09 6.45 -22.63
CA SER A 111 3.53 5.93 -23.92
C SER A 111 2.62 4.82 -24.44
N ASP A 112 2.72 4.52 -25.74
CA ASP A 112 1.93 3.44 -26.35
C ASP A 112 2.44 2.03 -26.02
N THR A 113 3.71 1.91 -25.64
CA THR A 113 4.37 0.67 -25.23
C THR A 113 4.10 0.26 -23.79
N ASP A 114 3.31 1.03 -23.04
CA ASP A 114 2.95 0.72 -21.64
C ASP A 114 1.92 -0.44 -21.52
N GLU A 115 1.87 -1.34 -22.51
CA GLU A 115 1.00 -2.52 -22.50
C GLU A 115 1.52 -3.56 -21.50
N ILE A 116 0.60 -4.17 -20.76
CA ILE A 116 0.91 -5.12 -19.69
C ILE A 116 1.14 -6.50 -20.31
N SER A 117 2.29 -7.10 -20.00
CA SER A 117 2.54 -8.51 -20.29
C SER A 117 1.52 -9.39 -19.57
N PRO A 118 1.02 -10.45 -20.21
CA PRO A 118 0.15 -11.41 -19.53
C PRO A 118 0.86 -11.93 -18.28
N PHE A 119 0.17 -11.85 -17.16
CA PHE A 119 0.66 -12.25 -15.86
C PHE A 119 -0.20 -13.39 -15.32
N SER A 120 0.47 -14.40 -14.78
CA SER A 120 -0.19 -15.56 -14.17
C SER A 120 0.43 -15.79 -12.81
N ILE A 121 -0.40 -15.85 -11.77
CA ILE A 121 -0.04 -16.32 -10.43
C ILE A 121 -0.59 -17.74 -10.27
N ASP A 122 -0.01 -18.55 -9.38
CA ASP A 122 -0.71 -19.75 -8.87
C ASP A 122 -2.09 -19.34 -8.33
N SER A 123 -3.13 -19.87 -8.99
CA SER A 123 -4.53 -19.63 -8.65
C SER A 123 -4.87 -19.79 -7.16
N ARG A 124 -4.16 -20.67 -6.43
CA ARG A 124 -4.41 -20.91 -5.00
C ARG A 124 -3.94 -19.75 -4.13
N ILE A 125 -2.78 -19.18 -4.43
CA ILE A 125 -2.25 -18.03 -3.67
C ILE A 125 -3.05 -16.78 -4.03
N ALA A 126 -3.37 -16.59 -5.31
CA ALA A 126 -4.22 -15.51 -5.75
C ALA A 126 -5.60 -15.54 -5.06
N ALA A 127 -6.23 -16.71 -4.95
CA ALA A 127 -7.50 -16.89 -4.23
C ALA A 127 -7.37 -16.57 -2.74
N ARG A 128 -6.36 -17.11 -2.05
CA ARG A 128 -6.13 -16.81 -0.62
C ARG A 128 -5.92 -15.32 -0.34
N ILE A 129 -5.26 -14.62 -1.25
CA ILE A 129 -5.05 -13.17 -1.14
C ILE A 129 -6.36 -12.41 -1.45
N ALA A 130 -7.13 -12.86 -2.45
CA ALA A 130 -8.42 -12.27 -2.78
C ALA A 130 -9.44 -12.41 -1.65
N ASP A 131 -9.40 -13.49 -0.86
CA ASP A 131 -10.23 -13.69 0.33
C ASP A 131 -9.94 -12.69 1.46
N LEU A 132 -8.79 -12.00 1.42
CA LEU A 132 -8.47 -10.94 2.37
C LEU A 132 -9.23 -9.66 2.01
N THR A 133 -9.56 -8.87 3.03
CA THR A 133 -10.11 -7.53 2.81
C THR A 133 -9.14 -6.67 2.00
N PRO A 134 -9.62 -5.68 1.24
CA PRO A 134 -8.76 -4.78 0.47
C PRO A 134 -7.62 -4.18 1.30
N MET A 135 -7.91 -3.78 2.55
CA MET A 135 -6.89 -3.18 3.42
C MET A 135 -5.89 -4.22 3.96
N ALA A 136 -6.31 -5.46 4.20
CA ALA A 136 -5.39 -6.54 4.55
C ALA A 136 -4.46 -6.89 3.37
N ARG A 137 -4.97 -6.90 2.13
CA ARG A 137 -4.14 -7.04 0.91
C ARG A 137 -3.12 -5.93 0.77
N LEU A 138 -3.58 -4.68 0.91
CA LEU A 138 -2.69 -3.52 0.87
C LEU A 138 -1.59 -3.64 1.93
N HIS A 139 -1.97 -3.99 3.16
CA HIS A 139 -1.02 -4.14 4.25
C HIS A 139 0.00 -5.23 3.94
N LEU A 140 -0.47 -6.42 3.58
CA LEU A 140 0.33 -7.59 3.25
C LEU A 140 1.32 -7.34 2.11
N LEU A 141 0.83 -6.87 0.97
CA LEU A 141 1.65 -6.72 -0.24
C LEU A 141 2.56 -5.49 -0.19
N SER A 142 2.29 -4.51 0.68
CA SER A 142 3.19 -3.36 0.88
C SER A 142 4.50 -3.71 1.58
N PHE A 143 4.56 -4.78 2.40
CA PHE A 143 5.81 -5.21 3.03
C PHE A 143 6.46 -6.41 2.35
N ALA A 144 5.82 -7.01 1.35
CA ALA A 144 6.34 -8.18 0.65
C ALA A 144 7.72 -7.95 0.02
N GLU A 145 8.06 -6.72 -0.37
CA GLU A 145 9.40 -6.34 -0.83
C GLU A 145 10.49 -6.47 0.24
N LYS A 146 10.13 -6.37 1.52
CA LYS A 146 11.05 -6.40 2.65
C LYS A 146 11.30 -7.82 3.18
N GLY A 147 10.42 -8.78 2.85
CA GLY A 147 10.48 -10.16 3.32
C GLY A 147 10.13 -10.35 4.80
N VAL A 148 10.66 -9.50 5.68
CA VAL A 148 10.39 -9.47 7.13
C VAL A 148 9.98 -8.07 7.57
N ALA A 149 8.90 -7.95 8.35
CA ALA A 149 8.44 -6.67 8.87
C ALA A 149 7.55 -6.80 10.12
N SER A 150 7.41 -5.71 10.87
CA SER A 150 6.33 -5.54 11.85
C SER A 150 5.05 -5.12 11.13
N LEU A 151 3.96 -5.87 11.32
CA LEU A 151 2.64 -5.47 10.84
C LEU A 151 2.12 -4.24 11.61
N MET A 152 2.46 -4.10 12.89
CA MET A 152 1.96 -2.98 13.70
C MET A 152 2.56 -1.63 13.27
N LYS A 153 3.85 -1.62 12.91
CA LYS A 153 4.57 -0.39 12.51
C LYS A 153 4.76 -0.23 11.00
N GLY A 154 4.50 -1.26 10.20
CA GLY A 154 4.75 -1.28 8.76
C GLY A 154 3.84 -0.39 7.90
N ALA A 155 2.67 0.01 8.41
CA ALA A 155 1.74 0.87 7.70
C ALA A 155 2.21 2.33 7.61
N SER A 156 2.31 2.86 6.40
CA SER A 156 2.60 4.29 6.20
C SER A 156 1.42 5.18 6.58
N HIS A 157 1.67 6.47 6.84
CA HIS A 157 0.60 7.45 7.10
C HIS A 157 -0.43 7.47 5.96
N LYS A 158 0.03 7.37 4.71
CA LYS A 158 -0.87 7.41 3.55
C LYS A 158 -1.74 6.16 3.46
N MET A 159 -1.19 4.98 3.74
CA MET A 159 -1.98 3.75 3.85
C MET A 159 -3.06 3.86 4.93
N ARG A 160 -2.70 4.37 6.12
CA ARG A 160 -3.67 4.61 7.21
C ARG A 160 -4.74 5.62 6.82
N SER A 161 -4.38 6.66 6.08
CA SER A 161 -5.34 7.65 5.59
C SER A 161 -6.41 7.00 4.70
N LEU A 162 -6.07 5.95 3.94
CA LEU A 162 -7.01 5.17 3.12
C LEU A 162 -7.82 4.13 3.92
N GLY A 163 -7.78 4.16 5.25
CA GLY A 163 -8.56 3.27 6.10
C GLY A 163 -7.83 2.01 6.55
N LEU A 164 -6.54 1.84 6.25
CA LEU A 164 -5.78 0.71 6.78
C LEU A 164 -5.54 0.87 8.29
N ASN A 165 -6.06 -0.08 9.06
CA ASN A 165 -5.81 -0.20 10.49
C ASN A 165 -4.99 -1.48 10.80
N PRO A 166 -3.73 -1.37 11.28
CA PRO A 166 -2.92 -2.53 11.63
C PRO A 166 -3.56 -3.43 12.69
N LEU A 167 -4.31 -2.86 13.64
CA LEU A 167 -4.98 -3.64 14.69
C LEU A 167 -6.06 -4.57 14.13
N GLU A 168 -6.70 -4.19 13.02
CA GLU A 168 -7.73 -4.99 12.36
C GLU A 168 -7.13 -5.93 11.30
N THR A 169 -6.14 -5.46 10.55
CA THR A 169 -5.58 -6.19 9.42
C THR A 169 -4.53 -7.23 9.81
N ALA A 170 -3.74 -7.00 10.87
CA ALA A 170 -2.71 -7.95 11.28
C ALA A 170 -3.27 -9.31 11.73
N PRO A 171 -4.36 -9.38 12.54
CA PRO A 171 -4.98 -10.67 12.88
C PRO A 171 -5.49 -11.42 11.65
N VAL A 172 -6.08 -10.71 10.69
CA VAL A 172 -6.59 -11.31 9.44
C VAL A 172 -5.44 -11.88 8.59
N ILE A 173 -4.33 -11.15 8.49
CA ILE A 173 -3.13 -11.63 7.79
C ILE A 173 -2.55 -12.87 8.47
N LEU A 174 -2.45 -12.88 9.79
CA LEU A 174 -1.93 -14.05 10.52
C LEU A 174 -2.84 -15.27 10.38
N ALA A 175 -4.15 -15.08 10.38
CA ALA A 175 -5.12 -16.15 10.16
C ALA A 175 -5.10 -16.72 8.73
N SER A 176 -4.55 -15.99 7.76
CA SER A 176 -4.48 -16.43 6.35
C SER A 176 -3.44 -17.52 6.06
N ASP A 177 -2.57 -17.80 7.03
CA ASP A 177 -1.50 -18.79 6.92
C ASP A 177 -0.47 -18.47 5.80
N LEU A 178 -0.46 -17.24 5.27
CA LEU A 178 0.50 -16.76 4.27
C LEU A 178 1.83 -16.28 4.89
N CYS A 179 1.80 -15.98 6.19
CA CYS A 179 2.92 -15.46 6.96
C CYS A 179 3.08 -16.28 8.24
N GLU A 180 4.29 -16.25 8.80
CA GLU A 180 4.57 -16.81 10.11
C GLU A 180 5.21 -15.77 11.02
N LEU A 181 4.87 -15.83 12.32
CA LEU A 181 5.52 -15.01 13.34
C LEU A 181 6.95 -15.49 13.52
N ILE A 182 7.88 -14.54 13.60
CA ILE A 182 9.29 -14.85 13.85
C ILE A 182 9.87 -13.90 14.90
N ALA A 183 10.85 -14.41 15.62
CA ALA A 183 11.72 -13.62 16.48
C ALA A 183 12.93 -13.14 15.68
N ASP A 184 12.90 -11.90 15.21
CA ASP A 184 13.98 -11.32 14.42
C ASP A 184 14.63 -10.13 15.14
N PHE A 185 15.89 -10.33 15.54
CA PHE A 185 16.67 -9.35 16.28
C PHE A 185 16.86 -8.04 15.51
N GLU A 186 17.10 -8.12 14.20
CA GLU A 186 17.36 -6.95 13.36
C GLU A 186 16.09 -6.12 13.20
N VAL A 187 14.94 -6.76 13.04
CA VAL A 187 13.66 -6.06 12.99
C VAL A 187 13.30 -5.46 14.34
N VAL A 188 13.49 -6.17 15.45
CA VAL A 188 13.30 -5.60 16.80
C VAL A 188 14.21 -4.40 17.02
N LYS A 189 15.47 -4.49 16.59
CA LYS A 189 16.41 -3.37 16.63
C LYS A 189 15.85 -2.19 15.87
N ASP A 190 15.31 -2.38 14.67
CA ASP A 190 14.80 -1.28 13.83
C ASP A 190 13.49 -0.65 14.34
N ILE A 191 12.65 -1.42 15.04
CA ILE A 191 11.40 -0.97 15.65
C ILE A 191 11.60 0.12 16.72
N TYR A 192 12.70 0.05 17.46
CA TYR A 192 12.99 0.95 18.56
C TYR A 192 13.92 2.09 18.14
N SER A 193 13.69 3.29 18.64
CA SER A 193 14.70 4.35 18.57
C SER A 193 15.88 4.00 19.49
N LYS A 194 17.04 4.63 19.26
CA LYS A 194 18.18 4.46 20.19
C LYS A 194 17.82 4.93 21.61
N ASN A 195 17.01 6.00 21.72
CA ASN A 195 16.60 6.54 23.01
C ASN A 195 15.63 5.57 23.71
N ASP A 196 14.72 4.93 22.97
CA ASP A 196 13.79 3.96 23.55
C ASP A 196 14.55 2.78 24.19
N LEU A 197 15.61 2.30 23.53
CA LEU A 197 16.46 1.22 24.07
C LEU A 197 17.24 1.68 25.31
N ILE A 198 17.71 2.94 25.33
CA ILE A 198 18.37 3.52 26.49
C ILE A 198 17.39 3.60 27.68
N THR A 199 16.19 4.12 27.46
CA THR A 199 15.15 4.20 28.49
C THR A 199 14.81 2.81 29.05
N LEU A 200 14.67 1.79 28.19
CA LEU A 200 14.43 0.42 28.62
C LEU A 200 15.57 -0.16 29.47
N LEU A 201 16.83 0.15 29.13
CA LEU A 201 17.99 -0.27 29.93
C LEU A 201 17.99 0.42 31.31
N GLU A 202 17.68 1.71 31.36
CA GLU A 202 17.55 2.48 32.61
C GLU A 202 16.42 1.91 33.50
N GLU A 203 15.25 1.64 32.92
CA GLU A 203 14.09 1.05 33.63
C GLU A 203 14.39 -0.35 34.18
N LYS A 204 15.16 -1.16 33.44
CA LYS A 204 15.56 -2.52 33.85
C LYS A 204 16.81 -2.54 34.74
N GLY A 205 17.42 -1.38 35.03
CA GLY A 205 18.65 -1.28 35.83
C GLY A 205 19.84 -2.02 35.21
N ILE A 206 19.94 -2.03 33.87
CA ILE A 206 21.01 -2.69 33.13
C ILE A 206 22.10 -1.65 32.82
N ASP A 207 23.35 -1.95 33.16
CA ASP A 207 24.48 -1.07 32.85
C ASP A 207 24.73 -0.95 31.35
N PHE A 208 24.93 0.29 30.86
CA PHE A 208 25.23 0.56 29.45
C PHE A 208 26.14 1.78 29.26
N LYS A 209 26.69 1.93 28.05
CA LYS A 209 27.41 3.14 27.65
C LYS A 209 26.57 3.92 26.64
N LYS A 210 26.43 5.24 26.81
CA LYS A 210 25.70 6.13 25.88
C LYS A 210 26.24 6.07 24.43
N SER A 211 27.52 5.72 24.26
CA SER A 211 28.16 5.55 22.95
C SER A 211 27.80 4.26 22.23
N TRP A 212 27.18 3.27 22.91
CA TRP A 212 26.79 2.01 22.29
C TRP A 212 25.81 2.20 21.13
N LYS A 213 25.94 1.34 20.12
CA LYS A 213 25.02 1.27 18.98
C LYS A 213 23.74 0.52 19.38
N LYS A 214 22.65 0.69 18.62
CA LYS A 214 21.36 0.03 18.88
C LYS A 214 21.49 -1.49 19.07
N GLY A 215 22.31 -2.17 18.26
CA GLY A 215 22.55 -3.61 18.39
C GLY A 215 23.12 -3.99 19.76
N GLN A 216 24.16 -3.28 20.23
CA GLN A 216 24.77 -3.52 21.54
C GLN A 216 23.81 -3.23 22.71
N LEU A 217 22.99 -2.18 22.58
CA LEU A 217 21.97 -1.85 23.57
C LEU A 217 20.91 -2.95 23.65
N LEU A 218 20.43 -3.43 22.49
CA LEU A 218 19.45 -4.51 22.42
C LEU A 218 20.03 -5.86 22.89
N GLU A 219 21.30 -6.17 22.56
CA GLU A 219 22.02 -7.35 23.07
C GLU A 219 22.09 -7.35 24.60
N ALA A 220 22.35 -6.20 25.22
CA ALA A 220 22.38 -6.08 26.67
C ALA A 220 20.99 -6.35 27.30
N ILE A 221 19.91 -5.87 26.67
CA ILE A 221 18.53 -6.17 27.10
C ILE A 221 18.25 -7.67 26.94
N ALA A 222 18.51 -8.23 25.76
CA ALA A 222 18.23 -9.64 25.45
C ALA A 222 19.07 -10.60 26.31
N SER A 223 20.28 -10.21 26.72
CA SER A 223 21.11 -11.02 27.62
C SER A 223 20.53 -11.09 29.03
N ARG A 224 19.86 -10.03 29.48
CA ARG A 224 19.21 -9.98 30.80
C ARG A 224 17.80 -10.58 30.77
N ASP A 225 17.12 -10.45 29.63
CA ASP A 225 15.76 -10.89 29.38
C ASP A 225 15.71 -11.65 28.04
N PRO A 226 16.06 -12.95 28.03
CA PRO A 226 16.16 -13.75 26.81
C PRO A 226 14.86 -13.81 26.00
N ALA A 227 13.71 -13.66 26.66
CA ALA A 227 12.39 -13.67 26.01
C ALA A 227 12.01 -12.31 25.40
N PHE A 228 12.83 -11.26 25.57
CA PHE A 228 12.49 -9.91 25.12
C PHE A 228 12.19 -9.85 23.62
N VAL A 229 13.01 -10.49 22.80
CA VAL A 229 12.84 -10.49 21.34
C VAL A 229 11.53 -11.19 20.96
N ASP A 230 11.21 -12.32 21.57
CA ASP A 230 9.95 -13.05 21.34
C ASP A 230 8.73 -12.23 21.76
N GLN A 231 8.78 -11.58 22.93
CA GLN A 231 7.69 -10.74 23.44
C GLN A 231 7.43 -9.52 22.52
N VAL A 232 8.48 -8.86 22.06
CA VAL A 232 8.35 -7.76 21.09
C VAL A 232 7.81 -8.29 19.78
N SER A 233 8.27 -9.45 19.33
CA SER A 233 7.82 -10.06 18.08
C SER A 233 6.34 -10.38 18.09
N ASP A 234 5.81 -10.92 19.20
CA ASP A 234 4.38 -11.13 19.36
C ASP A 234 3.60 -9.81 19.47
N ARG A 235 4.08 -8.83 20.25
CA ARG A 235 3.37 -7.55 20.39
C ARG A 235 3.30 -6.76 19.08
N GLU A 236 4.42 -6.68 18.37
CA GLU A 236 4.57 -5.90 17.14
C GLU A 236 4.17 -6.70 15.89
N LYS A 237 3.78 -7.96 16.06
CA LYS A 237 3.43 -8.91 15.00
C LYS A 237 4.51 -8.92 13.92
N ILE A 238 5.74 -9.25 14.33
CA ILE A 238 6.87 -9.42 13.42
C ILE A 238 6.68 -10.72 12.66
N VAL A 239 6.55 -10.58 11.36
CA VAL A 239 6.26 -11.70 10.47
C VAL A 239 7.25 -11.77 9.33
N ARG A 240 7.39 -12.97 8.76
CA ARG A 240 7.91 -13.17 7.42
C ARG A 240 6.88 -13.86 6.53
N ILE A 241 6.96 -13.58 5.23
CA ILE A 241 6.25 -14.39 4.24
C ILE A 241 6.86 -15.80 4.28
N LYS A 242 5.99 -16.82 4.36
CA LYS A 242 6.45 -18.20 4.39
C LYS A 242 7.31 -18.51 3.15
N PRO A 243 8.46 -19.22 3.31
CA PRO A 243 9.42 -19.43 2.22
C PRO A 243 8.79 -19.94 0.91
N GLU A 244 7.81 -20.85 1.02
CA GLU A 244 7.10 -21.45 -0.11
C GLU A 244 6.24 -20.47 -0.93
N TYR A 245 5.99 -19.26 -0.43
CA TYR A 245 5.18 -18.24 -1.12
C TYR A 245 5.99 -17.01 -1.56
N GLN A 246 7.29 -16.95 -1.22
CA GLN A 246 8.07 -15.73 -1.44
C GLN A 246 8.15 -15.35 -2.93
N HIS A 247 8.35 -16.34 -3.81
CA HIS A 247 8.47 -16.10 -5.24
C HIS A 247 7.19 -15.48 -5.84
N GLU A 248 6.04 -16.00 -5.45
CA GLU A 248 4.73 -15.55 -5.93
C GLU A 248 4.45 -14.14 -5.41
N PHE A 249 4.76 -13.84 -4.14
CA PHE A 249 4.62 -12.50 -3.60
C PHE A 249 5.50 -11.47 -4.32
N TYR A 250 6.77 -11.78 -4.59
CA TYR A 250 7.62 -10.91 -5.41
C TYR A 250 7.07 -10.71 -6.81
N SER A 251 6.54 -11.77 -7.42
CA SER A 251 5.91 -11.70 -8.74
C SER A 251 4.65 -10.84 -8.73
N MET A 252 3.82 -10.93 -7.68
CA MET A 252 2.62 -10.11 -7.50
C MET A 252 2.95 -8.64 -7.30
N VAL A 253 3.97 -8.32 -6.51
CA VAL A 253 4.40 -6.92 -6.33
C VAL A 253 4.99 -6.37 -7.63
N ALA A 254 5.79 -7.16 -8.35
CA ALA A 254 6.29 -6.77 -9.66
C ALA A 254 5.14 -6.51 -10.64
N HIS A 255 4.10 -7.36 -10.63
CA HIS A 255 2.90 -7.14 -11.43
C HIS A 255 2.12 -5.89 -11.01
N ALA A 256 1.95 -5.64 -9.70
CA ALA A 256 1.30 -4.42 -9.23
C ALA A 256 2.00 -3.16 -9.76
N LYS A 257 3.34 -3.16 -9.85
CA LYS A 257 4.10 -2.07 -10.45
C LYS A 257 3.82 -1.88 -11.94
N THR A 258 3.59 -2.97 -12.70
CA THR A 258 3.23 -2.85 -14.12
C THR A 258 1.78 -2.39 -14.29
N MET A 259 0.87 -2.81 -13.41
CA MET A 259 -0.53 -2.38 -13.37
C MET A 259 -0.71 -0.90 -13.02
N GLN A 260 0.21 -0.33 -12.24
CA GLN A 260 0.11 1.04 -11.74
C GLN A 260 -0.24 2.05 -12.83
N LYS A 261 0.41 1.98 -14.00
CA LYS A 261 0.17 2.91 -15.11
C LYS A 261 -1.27 2.87 -15.61
N ASN A 262 -1.88 1.69 -15.66
CA ASN A 262 -3.27 1.56 -16.09
C ASN A 262 -4.24 2.11 -15.05
N ILE A 263 -3.95 1.92 -13.76
CA ILE A 263 -4.71 2.55 -12.68
C ILE A 263 -4.54 4.08 -12.69
N GLU A 264 -3.35 4.59 -13.02
CA GLU A 264 -3.13 6.03 -13.22
C GLU A 264 -4.01 6.56 -14.37
N LEU A 265 -4.16 5.82 -15.46
CA LEU A 265 -5.06 6.20 -16.55
C LEU A 265 -6.52 6.27 -16.09
N LEU A 266 -6.98 5.35 -15.24
CA LEU A 266 -8.34 5.37 -14.69
C LEU A 266 -8.66 6.64 -13.88
N CYS A 267 -7.63 7.34 -13.36
CA CYS A 267 -7.81 8.63 -12.69
C CYS A 267 -8.31 9.74 -13.63
N PHE A 268 -8.33 9.49 -14.95
CA PHE A 268 -8.81 10.39 -16.01
C PHE A 268 -10.10 9.91 -16.70
N ALA A 269 -10.73 8.84 -16.18
CA ALA A 269 -12.03 8.35 -16.64
C ALA A 269 -13.15 9.37 -16.36
#